data_AF-A0A4S4LBZ4-F1
#
_entry.id   AF-A0A4S4LBZ4-F1
#
_cell.length_a   1.000
_cell.length_b   1.000
_cell.length_c   1.000
_cell.angle_alpha   90.00
_cell.angle_beta   90.00
_cell.angle_gamma   90.00
#
_symmetry.space_group_name_H-M   'P 1'
#
loop_
_entity.id
_entity.type
_entity.pdbx_description
1 polymer ?
#
loop_
_entity_poly.entity_id
_entity_poly.type
_entity_poly.pdbx_seq_one_letter_code
_entity_poly.pdbx_strand_id
1 'polypeptide(L)'
;MNNSQSYTLDSTTETEMEIAYSKAFLFSSEEVDILYNQYNKFPFTLRKLKQWYGGYFAPGGIELFNPWSVCCAIESHALRGYWTASGVDNVILRHIIHCKEFQNTLAALLNGSGVELETPNPRVGIEDDMSVNDILDMMYFSGRPFFAWAKNTSSKERNEAAINKNSRDMFDACITAPPVAFSATFKTYIEKHGPAKYGHNEDKYHNYILCALQHGSSGRFTVQSETGGGHGRMDILIEEIGGTKAAILELKAWPATSKRVATVQNLKSLAKKALEQIEKKKYRVGLDEPIVELREYGIALSGKKCEIYNKYFAEEKWR
;
A
#
# COMPACT_ATOMS: atom_id res chain seq x y z
N MET A 1 -2.51 -44.40 -8.48
CA MET A 1 -1.19 -43.75 -8.45
C MET A 1 -1.22 -42.65 -9.50
N ASN A 2 -1.36 -41.39 -9.08
CA ASN A 2 -1.28 -40.27 -10.01
C ASN A 2 0.19 -40.00 -10.31
N ASN A 3 0.62 -40.20 -11.56
CA ASN A 3 1.96 -39.86 -12.05
C ASN A 3 2.13 -38.34 -12.27
N SER A 4 1.51 -37.51 -11.43
CA SER A 4 1.60 -36.06 -11.55
C SER A 4 2.74 -35.56 -10.66
N GLN A 5 3.85 -35.15 -11.27
CA GLN A 5 4.88 -34.38 -10.59
C GLN A 5 4.49 -32.91 -10.61
N SER A 6 4.45 -32.27 -9.43
CA SER A 6 4.22 -30.83 -9.29
C SER A 6 5.54 -30.08 -9.37
N TYR A 7 5.57 -29.00 -10.15
CA TYR A 7 6.73 -28.12 -10.30
C TYR A 7 6.36 -26.72 -9.79
N THR A 8 7.24 -26.15 -8.96
CA THR A 8 7.09 -24.80 -8.40
C THR A 8 7.99 -23.83 -9.15
N LEU A 9 7.46 -22.65 -9.48
CA LEU A 9 8.19 -21.59 -10.20
C LEU A 9 9.40 -21.05 -9.41
N ASP A 10 9.44 -21.24 -8.09
CA ASP A 10 10.46 -20.69 -7.18
C ASP A 10 11.51 -21.72 -6.71
N SER A 11 11.71 -22.80 -7.47
CA SER A 11 12.72 -23.82 -7.16
C SER A 11 14.16 -23.26 -7.23
N THR A 12 14.93 -23.38 -6.14
CA THR A 12 16.36 -22.98 -6.09
C THR A 12 17.33 -24.05 -6.60
N THR A 13 16.81 -25.20 -7.03
CA THR A 13 17.57 -26.29 -7.65
C THR A 13 16.95 -26.61 -8.99
N GLU A 14 17.57 -26.10 -10.05
CA GLU A 14 16.99 -25.99 -11.39
C GLU A 14 17.21 -27.27 -12.21
N THR A 15 16.17 -27.71 -12.92
CA THR A 15 16.26 -28.68 -14.02
C THR A 15 15.96 -28.00 -15.37
N GLU A 16 16.57 -28.45 -16.47
CA GLU A 16 16.28 -27.91 -17.83
C GLU A 16 14.79 -27.95 -18.19
N MET A 17 14.06 -28.93 -17.63
CA MET A 17 12.64 -29.11 -17.87
C MET A 17 11.80 -28.01 -17.20
N GLU A 18 12.14 -27.58 -15.98
CA GLU A 18 11.46 -26.49 -15.27
C GLU A 18 11.63 -25.14 -16.00
N ILE A 19 12.82 -24.89 -16.56
CA ILE A 19 13.09 -23.70 -17.37
C ILE A 19 12.22 -23.68 -18.63
N ALA A 20 12.15 -24.81 -19.35
CA ALA A 20 11.29 -24.93 -20.53
C ALA A 20 9.80 -24.77 -20.18
N TYR A 21 9.36 -25.32 -19.05
CA TYR A 21 7.97 -25.23 -18.58
C TYR A 21 7.56 -23.80 -18.20
N SER A 22 8.46 -23.04 -17.56
CA SER A 22 8.19 -21.66 -17.12
C SER A 22 7.86 -20.69 -18.28
N LYS A 23 8.40 -20.97 -19.48
CA LYS A 23 8.16 -20.18 -20.71
C LYS A 23 6.90 -20.60 -21.47
N ALA A 24 6.23 -21.68 -21.08
CA ALA A 24 5.14 -22.27 -21.87
C ALA A 24 3.73 -21.76 -21.51
N PHE A 25 3.56 -21.10 -20.35
CA PHE A 25 2.23 -20.72 -19.83
C PHE A 25 1.99 -19.20 -19.72
N LEU A 26 3.05 -18.39 -19.80
CA LEU A 26 3.01 -16.94 -19.64
C LEU A 26 3.72 -16.27 -20.83
N PHE A 27 3.40 -14.99 -21.09
CA PHE A 27 4.11 -14.23 -22.10
C PHE A 27 5.40 -13.64 -21.56
N SER A 28 6.45 -13.61 -22.37
CA SER A 28 7.66 -12.85 -22.07
C SER A 28 7.45 -11.35 -22.31
N SER A 29 8.36 -10.54 -21.76
CA SER A 29 8.40 -9.10 -22.02
C SER A 29 8.51 -8.77 -23.51
N GLU A 30 9.27 -9.54 -24.29
CA GLU A 30 9.36 -9.36 -25.75
C GLU A 30 8.05 -9.72 -26.46
N GLU A 31 7.37 -10.80 -26.05
CA GLU A 31 6.10 -11.21 -26.66
C GLU A 31 5.01 -10.17 -26.42
N VAL A 32 4.95 -9.58 -25.22
CA VAL A 32 4.04 -8.47 -24.92
C VAL A 32 4.37 -7.23 -25.76
N ASP A 33 5.65 -6.92 -25.97
CA ASP A 33 6.08 -5.80 -26.81
C ASP A 33 5.65 -6.01 -28.26
N ILE A 34 5.83 -7.21 -28.80
CA ILE A 34 5.41 -7.57 -30.14
C ILE A 34 3.88 -7.41 -30.27
N LEU A 35 3.12 -7.99 -29.34
CA LEU A 35 1.66 -7.90 -29.36
C LEU A 35 1.18 -6.45 -29.29
N TYR A 36 1.70 -5.65 -28.35
CA TYR A 36 1.30 -4.25 -28.21
C TYR A 36 1.63 -3.43 -29.47
N ASN A 37 2.81 -3.62 -30.04
CA ASN A 37 3.24 -2.88 -31.23
C ASN A 37 2.56 -3.36 -32.52
N GLN A 38 2.09 -4.61 -32.57
CA GLN A 38 1.39 -5.15 -33.74
C GLN A 38 -0.02 -4.55 -33.90
N TYR A 39 -0.76 -4.37 -32.79
CA TYR A 39 -2.12 -3.83 -32.82
C TYR A 39 -2.18 -2.30 -32.69
N ASN A 40 -1.10 -1.68 -32.20
CA ASN A 40 -0.80 -0.23 -32.14
C ASN A 40 -1.99 0.72 -32.38
N LYS A 41 -2.72 1.06 -31.30
CA LYS A 41 -3.72 2.15 -31.16
C LYS A 41 -4.42 2.07 -29.78
N PHE A 42 -3.69 2.26 -28.69
CA PHE A 42 -4.23 2.10 -27.34
C PHE A 42 -4.29 3.43 -26.56
N PRO A 43 -5.31 3.65 -25.72
CA PRO A 43 -5.39 4.83 -24.83
C PRO A 43 -4.43 4.74 -23.63
N PHE A 44 -3.65 3.67 -23.52
CA PHE A 44 -2.66 3.45 -22.48
C PHE A 44 -1.30 3.11 -23.08
N THR A 45 -0.24 3.46 -22.37
CA THR A 45 1.15 3.15 -22.77
C THR A 45 1.51 1.69 -22.47
N LEU A 46 2.43 1.11 -23.24
CA LEU A 46 3.05 -0.20 -22.97
C LEU A 46 3.56 -0.33 -21.53
N ARG A 47 4.19 0.72 -21.00
CA ARG A 47 4.64 0.78 -19.59
C ARG A 47 3.49 0.52 -18.61
N LYS A 48 2.35 1.18 -18.81
CA LYS A 48 1.15 1.01 -17.97
C LYS A 48 0.59 -0.41 -18.11
N LEU A 49 0.56 -0.98 -19.32
CA LEU A 49 0.14 -2.38 -19.52
C LEU A 49 1.05 -3.35 -18.75
N LYS A 50 2.37 -3.20 -18.88
CA LYS A 50 3.34 -4.05 -18.14
C LYS A 50 3.22 -3.89 -16.63
N GLN A 51 2.98 -2.67 -16.13
CA GLN A 51 2.72 -2.41 -14.72
C GLN A 51 1.44 -3.08 -14.21
N TRP A 52 0.42 -3.22 -15.06
CA TRP A 52 -0.87 -3.82 -14.67
C TRP A 52 -0.85 -5.35 -14.67
N TYR A 53 -0.11 -5.97 -15.60
CA TYR A 53 -0.21 -7.43 -15.85
C TYR A 53 1.11 -8.20 -15.74
N GLY A 54 2.21 -7.51 -15.42
CA GLY A 54 3.50 -8.13 -15.09
C GLY A 54 3.57 -8.56 -13.63
N GLY A 55 4.79 -8.79 -13.14
CA GLY A 55 5.05 -9.14 -11.74
C GLY A 55 5.34 -10.62 -11.49
N TYR A 56 5.35 -11.45 -12.54
CA TYR A 56 5.88 -12.81 -12.48
C TYR A 56 7.30 -12.83 -13.04
N PHE A 57 8.15 -13.65 -12.46
CA PHE A 57 9.52 -13.82 -12.94
C PHE A 57 9.83 -15.31 -13.07
N ALA A 58 10.33 -15.70 -14.24
CA ALA A 58 10.99 -16.99 -14.41
C ALA A 58 12.42 -16.95 -13.82
N PRO A 59 13.02 -18.13 -13.58
CA PRO A 59 14.44 -18.24 -13.27
C PRO A 59 15.30 -17.43 -14.26
N GLY A 60 16.36 -16.79 -13.74
CA GLY A 60 17.22 -15.89 -14.52
C GLY A 60 16.67 -14.46 -14.69
N GLY A 61 15.60 -14.09 -13.97
CA GLY A 61 15.08 -12.72 -13.97
C GLY A 61 14.25 -12.36 -15.20
N ILE A 62 13.74 -13.37 -15.91
CA ILE A 62 12.90 -13.19 -17.09
C ILE A 62 11.52 -12.73 -16.62
N GLU A 63 11.12 -11.51 -16.95
CA GLU A 63 9.81 -10.98 -16.63
C GLU A 63 8.71 -11.66 -17.46
N LEU A 64 7.66 -12.11 -16.78
CA LEU A 64 6.54 -12.85 -17.34
C LEU A 64 5.20 -12.15 -17.07
N PHE A 65 4.26 -12.33 -17.99
CA PHE A 65 2.96 -11.66 -18.01
C PHE A 65 1.82 -12.67 -18.18
N ASN A 66 0.68 -12.43 -17.53
CA ASN A 66 -0.51 -13.26 -17.71
C ASN A 66 -1.11 -13.10 -19.12
N PRO A 67 -1.14 -14.15 -19.97
CA PRO A 67 -1.56 -14.03 -21.36
C PRO A 67 -3.00 -13.56 -21.52
N TRP A 68 -3.91 -14.10 -20.70
CA TRP A 68 -5.33 -13.73 -20.72
C TRP A 68 -5.53 -12.23 -20.49
N SER A 69 -4.89 -11.69 -19.46
CA SER A 69 -5.03 -10.29 -19.09
C SER A 69 -4.47 -9.34 -20.15
N VAL A 70 -3.31 -9.69 -20.74
CA VAL A 70 -2.71 -8.95 -21.85
C VAL A 70 -3.63 -8.98 -23.07
N CYS A 71 -4.13 -10.16 -23.45
CA CYS A 71 -5.04 -10.32 -24.58
C CYS A 71 -6.34 -9.54 -24.37
N CYS A 72 -6.98 -9.63 -23.20
CA CYS A 72 -8.20 -8.88 -22.90
C CYS A 72 -7.96 -7.37 -22.92
N ALA A 73 -6.81 -6.88 -22.43
CA ALA A 73 -6.49 -5.46 -22.46
C ALA A 73 -6.27 -4.93 -23.88
N ILE A 74 -5.63 -5.74 -24.73
CA ILE A 74 -5.46 -5.45 -26.15
C ILE A 74 -6.82 -5.46 -26.85
N GLU A 75 -7.64 -6.49 -26.66
CA GLU A 75 -8.95 -6.65 -27.32
C GLU A 75 -9.95 -5.57 -26.91
N SER A 76 -10.02 -5.25 -25.62
CA SER A 76 -10.95 -4.25 -25.07
C SER A 76 -10.47 -2.80 -25.18
N HIS A 77 -9.20 -2.60 -25.55
CA HIS A 77 -8.53 -1.29 -25.52
C HIS A 77 -8.60 -0.59 -24.14
N ALA A 78 -8.72 -1.34 -23.04
CA ALA A 78 -8.79 -0.80 -21.69
C ALA A 78 -7.99 -1.63 -20.69
N LEU A 79 -7.30 -0.96 -19.76
CA LEU A 79 -6.68 -1.63 -18.60
C LEU A 79 -7.74 -1.83 -17.51
N ARG A 80 -8.04 -3.09 -17.19
CA ARG A 80 -8.96 -3.50 -16.12
C ARG A 80 -8.41 -4.72 -15.37
N GLY A 81 -9.06 -5.09 -14.27
CA GLY A 81 -8.73 -6.30 -13.51
C GLY A 81 -9.11 -7.60 -14.23
N TYR A 82 -8.53 -7.91 -15.39
CA TYR A 82 -8.82 -9.16 -16.12
C TYR A 82 -8.35 -10.42 -15.39
N TRP A 83 -7.42 -10.26 -14.44
CA TRP A 83 -6.97 -11.31 -13.54
C TRP A 83 -8.11 -11.95 -12.74
N THR A 84 -9.14 -11.18 -12.38
CA THR A 84 -10.30 -11.70 -11.62
C THR A 84 -11.29 -12.49 -12.48
N ALA A 85 -11.14 -12.48 -13.82
CA ALA A 85 -12.07 -13.18 -14.73
C ALA A 85 -11.61 -14.61 -15.06
N SER A 86 -10.33 -14.94 -14.92
CA SER A 86 -9.81 -16.31 -15.06
C SER A 86 -9.82 -17.11 -13.76
N GLY A 87 -9.98 -16.43 -12.61
CA GLY A 87 -10.30 -17.07 -11.33
C GLY A 87 -11.81 -17.11 -11.16
N VAL A 88 -12.46 -18.15 -11.69
CA VAL A 88 -13.91 -18.39 -11.49
C VAL A 88 -14.26 -18.54 -9.99
N ASP A 89 -13.24 -18.67 -9.14
CA ASP A 89 -13.34 -18.54 -7.70
C ASP A 89 -12.17 -17.74 -7.15
N ASN A 90 -12.44 -16.80 -6.25
CA ASN A 90 -11.45 -16.48 -5.22
C ASN A 90 -11.36 -17.71 -4.31
N VAL A 91 -10.62 -18.73 -4.75
CA VAL A 91 -10.55 -20.02 -4.07
C VAL A 91 -10.17 -19.82 -2.61
N ILE A 92 -9.27 -18.88 -2.34
CA ILE A 92 -8.90 -18.44 -0.99
C ILE A 92 -10.11 -17.87 -0.24
N LEU A 93 -10.87 -16.93 -0.82
CA LEU A 93 -12.04 -16.35 -0.13
C LEU A 93 -13.11 -17.42 0.12
N ARG A 94 -13.32 -18.36 -0.81
CA ARG A 94 -14.23 -19.49 -0.60
C ARG A 94 -13.77 -20.31 0.62
N HIS A 95 -12.51 -20.71 0.68
CA HIS A 95 -11.99 -21.49 1.80
C HIS A 95 -11.97 -20.70 3.11
N ILE A 96 -11.62 -19.41 3.08
CA ILE A 96 -11.70 -18.51 4.24
C ILE A 96 -13.13 -18.42 4.75
N ILE A 97 -14.13 -18.23 3.88
CA ILE A 97 -15.54 -18.10 4.27
C ILE A 97 -16.10 -19.41 4.85
N HIS A 98 -15.72 -20.57 4.30
CA HIS A 98 -16.25 -21.86 4.71
C HIS A 98 -15.47 -22.50 5.89
N CYS A 99 -14.20 -22.14 6.08
CA CYS A 99 -13.40 -22.62 7.20
C CYS A 99 -13.77 -21.85 8.47
N LYS A 100 -14.76 -22.35 9.22
CA LYS A 100 -15.20 -21.75 10.50
C LYS A 100 -14.07 -21.63 11.51
N GLU A 101 -13.16 -22.59 11.52
CA GLU A 101 -11.98 -22.62 12.39
C GLU A 101 -11.02 -21.46 12.08
N PHE A 102 -10.93 -21.08 10.80
CA PHE A 102 -10.12 -19.95 10.35
C PHE A 102 -10.71 -18.59 10.74
N GLN A 103 -12.00 -18.47 11.08
CA GLN A 103 -12.63 -17.17 11.37
C GLN A 103 -11.99 -16.45 12.58
N ASN A 104 -11.62 -17.20 13.63
CA ASN A 104 -10.93 -16.64 14.79
C ASN A 104 -9.50 -16.20 14.44
N THR A 105 -8.81 -17.02 13.64
CA THR A 105 -7.49 -16.71 13.06
C THR A 105 -7.56 -15.46 12.20
N LEU A 106 -8.52 -15.36 11.28
CA LEU A 106 -8.77 -14.20 10.45
C LEU A 106 -9.04 -12.95 11.28
N ALA A 107 -9.87 -13.04 12.33
CA ALA A 107 -10.13 -11.91 13.22
C ALA A 107 -8.85 -11.45 13.94
N ALA A 108 -8.00 -12.38 14.39
CA ALA A 108 -6.70 -12.06 14.98
C ALA A 108 -5.74 -11.42 13.97
N LEU A 109 -5.73 -11.90 12.72
CA LEU A 109 -4.95 -11.32 11.61
C LEU A 109 -5.43 -9.91 11.26
N LEU A 110 -6.74 -9.69 11.14
CA LEU A 110 -7.34 -8.38 10.83
C LEU A 110 -7.09 -7.36 11.96
N ASN A 111 -7.07 -7.81 13.21
CA ASN A 111 -6.76 -6.98 14.36
C ASN A 111 -5.24 -6.77 14.58
N GLY A 112 -4.40 -7.35 13.73
CA GLY A 112 -2.94 -7.26 13.77
C GLY A 112 -2.30 -7.94 14.99
N SER A 113 -3.01 -8.86 15.65
CA SER A 113 -2.46 -9.70 16.72
C SER A 113 -1.48 -10.73 16.16
N GLY A 114 -1.74 -11.14 14.92
CA GLY A 114 -1.02 -12.19 14.23
C GLY A 114 -1.20 -13.58 14.83
N VAL A 115 -0.81 -14.59 14.06
CA VAL A 115 -1.13 -16.00 14.35
C VAL A 115 0.11 -16.85 14.16
N GLU A 116 0.36 -17.76 15.11
CA GLU A 116 1.58 -18.54 15.08
C GLU A 116 1.54 -19.64 14.01
N LEU A 117 2.57 -19.77 13.20
CA LEU A 117 2.72 -20.81 12.18
C LEU A 117 3.96 -21.65 12.47
N GLU A 118 3.76 -22.93 12.83
CA GLU A 118 4.86 -23.77 13.34
C GLU A 118 5.88 -24.15 12.27
N THR A 119 5.48 -24.36 11.01
CA THR A 119 6.40 -24.66 9.90
C THR A 119 5.79 -24.26 8.56
N PRO A 120 6.30 -23.21 7.87
CA PRO A 120 5.77 -22.83 6.57
C PRO A 120 5.99 -23.92 5.53
N ASN A 121 4.90 -24.41 4.92
CA ASN A 121 4.97 -25.35 3.81
C ASN A 121 4.79 -24.61 2.47
N PRO A 122 5.83 -24.48 1.63
CA PRO A 122 5.69 -23.84 0.32
C PRO A 122 4.93 -24.70 -0.70
N ARG A 123 4.58 -25.94 -0.35
CA ARG A 123 3.88 -26.91 -1.21
C ARG A 123 2.45 -27.13 -0.72
N VAL A 124 1.67 -26.06 -0.63
CA VAL A 124 0.23 -26.17 -0.34
C VAL A 124 -0.52 -26.45 -1.64
N GLY A 125 -1.20 -27.59 -1.69
CA GLY A 125 -2.20 -27.87 -2.71
C GLY A 125 -3.47 -27.05 -2.42
N ILE A 126 -4.08 -26.51 -3.47
CA ILE A 126 -5.42 -25.92 -3.36
C ILE A 126 -6.43 -27.06 -3.52
N GLU A 127 -6.93 -27.56 -2.39
CA GLU A 127 -7.92 -28.64 -2.29
C GLU A 127 -9.24 -28.10 -1.72
N ASP A 128 -10.36 -28.84 -1.87
CA ASP A 128 -11.69 -28.39 -1.42
C ASP A 128 -11.81 -28.27 0.11
N ASP A 129 -10.95 -28.98 0.86
CA ASP A 129 -10.92 -29.05 2.32
C ASP A 129 -9.58 -28.57 2.91
N MET A 130 -9.23 -27.31 2.64
CA MET A 130 -8.05 -26.69 3.25
C MET A 130 -8.16 -26.54 4.77
N SER A 131 -7.10 -26.93 5.49
CA SER A 131 -6.97 -26.64 6.92
C SER A 131 -6.60 -25.18 7.18
N VAL A 132 -6.70 -24.74 8.44
CA VAL A 132 -6.23 -23.42 8.88
C VAL A 132 -4.76 -23.19 8.51
N ASN A 133 -3.91 -24.22 8.62
CA ASN A 133 -2.48 -24.11 8.28
C ASN A 133 -2.27 -23.96 6.78
N ASP A 134 -3.02 -24.69 5.95
CA ASP A 134 -2.93 -24.56 4.49
C ASP A 134 -3.30 -23.15 4.03
N ILE A 135 -4.36 -22.58 4.62
CA ILE A 135 -4.77 -21.19 4.34
C ILE A 135 -3.69 -20.21 4.80
N LEU A 136 -3.11 -20.40 5.98
CA LEU A 136 -2.05 -19.53 6.52
C LEU A 136 -0.75 -19.61 5.70
N ASP A 137 -0.33 -20.80 5.29
CA ASP A 137 0.81 -21.03 4.42
C ASP A 137 0.63 -20.32 3.08
N MET A 138 -0.55 -20.50 2.47
CA MET A 138 -0.87 -19.84 1.20
C MET A 138 -0.85 -18.31 1.35
N MET A 139 -1.41 -17.78 2.44
CA MET A 139 -1.35 -16.34 2.76
C MET A 139 0.10 -15.86 2.97
N TYR A 140 0.92 -16.63 3.69
CA TYR A 140 2.33 -16.34 3.96
C TYR A 140 3.15 -16.22 2.68
N PHE A 141 3.04 -17.18 1.77
CA PHE A 141 3.80 -17.18 0.51
C PHE A 141 3.24 -16.24 -0.56
N SER A 142 1.95 -15.87 -0.51
CA SER A 142 1.35 -14.90 -1.45
C SER A 142 1.80 -13.44 -1.25
N GLY A 143 2.74 -13.18 -0.34
CA GLY A 143 3.30 -11.85 -0.11
C GLY A 143 2.31 -10.85 0.48
N ARG A 144 1.14 -11.31 0.98
CA ARG A 144 0.21 -10.47 1.74
C ARG A 144 0.68 -10.47 3.19
N PRO A 145 1.30 -9.38 3.69
CA PRO A 145 1.86 -9.35 5.03
C PRO A 145 0.71 -9.15 6.01
N PHE A 146 -0.01 -10.23 6.30
CA PHE A 146 -0.88 -10.27 7.44
C PHE A 146 -0.33 -11.33 8.38
N PHE A 147 0.58 -10.86 9.23
CA PHE A 147 0.78 -11.30 10.60
C PHE A 147 0.74 -12.81 10.87
N ALA A 148 1.29 -13.66 9.99
CA ALA A 148 1.65 -15.02 10.39
C ALA A 148 3.00 -14.96 11.11
N TRP A 149 3.02 -15.23 12.41
CA TRP A 149 4.21 -15.24 13.24
C TRP A 149 4.77 -16.66 13.30
N ALA A 150 5.98 -16.95 12.85
CA ALA A 150 6.57 -18.24 13.23
C ALA A 150 6.96 -18.22 14.73
N LYS A 151 7.06 -19.37 15.40
CA LYS A 151 7.50 -19.49 16.81
C LYS A 151 8.81 -18.78 17.11
N ASN A 152 9.69 -18.76 16.11
CA ASN A 152 11.01 -18.14 16.09
C ASN A 152 10.98 -16.65 15.67
N THR A 153 9.81 -16.05 15.45
CA THR A 153 9.70 -14.61 15.11
C THR A 153 10.42 -13.78 16.15
N SER A 154 11.40 -13.04 15.68
CA SER A 154 12.22 -12.16 16.49
C SER A 154 11.40 -11.01 17.09
N SER A 155 11.87 -10.48 18.24
CA SER A 155 11.29 -9.27 18.83
C SER A 155 11.30 -8.08 17.86
N LYS A 156 12.25 -8.06 16.91
CA LYS A 156 12.35 -7.03 15.87
C LYS A 156 11.14 -7.08 14.93
N GLU A 157 10.85 -8.25 14.37
CA GLU A 157 9.71 -8.43 13.45
C GLU A 157 8.38 -8.12 14.17
N ARG A 158 8.24 -8.53 15.44
CA ARG A 158 7.07 -8.17 16.28
C ARG A 158 6.88 -6.66 16.43
N ASN A 159 7.97 -5.94 16.66
CA ASN A 159 7.94 -4.48 16.75
C ASN A 159 7.60 -3.83 15.40
N GLU A 160 8.16 -4.33 14.30
CA GLU A 160 7.87 -3.83 12.95
C GLU A 160 6.39 -4.01 12.60
N ALA A 161 5.78 -5.16 12.93
CA ALA A 161 4.36 -5.34 12.67
C ALA A 161 3.46 -4.46 13.57
N ALA A 162 3.85 -4.21 14.82
CA ALA A 162 3.14 -3.27 15.69
C ALA A 162 3.23 -1.83 15.17
N ILE A 163 4.34 -1.47 14.50
CA ILE A 163 4.45 -0.21 13.76
C ILE A 163 3.51 -0.23 12.55
N ASN A 164 3.54 -1.29 11.75
CA ASN A 164 2.72 -1.44 10.54
C ASN A 164 1.23 -1.35 10.82
N LYS A 165 0.75 -2.03 11.87
CA LYS A 165 -0.63 -1.91 12.36
C LYS A 165 -0.98 -0.45 12.66
N ASN A 166 -0.15 0.21 13.47
CA ASN A 166 -0.39 1.59 13.86
C ASN A 166 -0.30 2.57 12.66
N SER A 167 0.54 2.28 11.66
CA SER A 167 0.63 3.05 10.41
C SER A 167 -0.65 2.95 9.60
N ARG A 168 -1.24 1.75 9.54
CA ARG A 168 -2.54 1.51 8.91
C ARG A 168 -3.65 2.24 9.63
N ASP A 169 -3.72 2.13 10.97
CA ASP A 169 -4.70 2.85 11.79
C ASP A 169 -4.59 4.37 11.58
N MET A 170 -3.37 4.91 11.50
CA MET A 170 -3.10 6.31 11.20
C MET A 170 -3.56 6.71 9.79
N PHE A 171 -3.28 5.88 8.78
CA PHE A 171 -3.71 6.11 7.40
C PHE A 171 -5.24 6.09 7.28
N ASP A 172 -5.89 5.06 7.81
CA ASP A 172 -7.35 4.92 7.78
C ASP A 172 -8.01 6.11 8.48
N ALA A 173 -7.45 6.56 9.61
CA ALA A 173 -7.93 7.76 10.29
C ALA A 173 -7.73 9.05 9.46
N CYS A 174 -6.63 9.15 8.71
CA CYS A 174 -6.34 10.28 7.83
C CYS A 174 -7.39 10.44 6.73
N ILE A 175 -7.90 9.34 6.20
CA ILE A 175 -8.82 9.35 5.05
C ILE A 175 -10.29 9.28 5.46
N THR A 176 -10.62 8.54 6.52
CA THR A 176 -12.03 8.19 6.82
C THR A 176 -12.55 8.76 8.13
N ALA A 177 -11.70 8.91 9.14
CA ALA A 177 -12.16 9.29 10.47
C ALA A 177 -12.50 10.79 10.57
N PRO A 178 -13.33 11.22 11.54
CA PRO A 178 -13.51 12.63 11.84
C PRO A 178 -12.16 13.32 12.12
N PRO A 179 -11.96 14.59 11.75
CA PRO A 179 -10.64 15.23 11.85
C PRO A 179 -10.03 15.25 13.27
N VAL A 180 -10.87 15.27 14.31
CA VAL A 180 -10.44 15.17 15.71
C VAL A 180 -9.84 13.79 16.01
N ALA A 181 -10.44 12.72 15.47
CA ALA A 181 -9.95 11.35 15.65
C ALA A 181 -8.60 11.15 14.97
N PHE A 182 -8.43 11.64 13.72
CA PHE A 182 -7.12 11.63 13.06
C PHE A 182 -6.05 12.34 13.90
N SER A 183 -6.39 13.51 14.45
CA SER A 183 -5.44 14.29 15.24
C SER A 183 -4.97 13.54 16.49
N ALA A 184 -5.87 12.81 17.15
CA ALA A 184 -5.52 11.96 18.29
C ALA A 184 -4.65 10.76 17.86
N THR A 185 -5.07 10.03 16.83
CA THR A 185 -4.34 8.84 16.32
C THR A 185 -2.93 9.21 15.85
N PHE A 186 -2.78 10.31 15.12
CA PHE A 186 -1.48 10.78 14.63
C PHE A 186 -0.55 11.19 15.78
N LYS A 187 -1.06 11.88 16.81
CA LYS A 187 -0.28 12.22 18.02
C LYS A 187 0.24 10.97 18.70
N THR A 188 -0.63 9.99 18.96
CA THR A 188 -0.23 8.71 19.57
C THR A 188 0.78 7.95 18.71
N TYR A 189 0.63 7.96 17.38
CA TYR A 189 1.59 7.35 16.46
C TYR A 189 2.98 7.98 16.59
N ILE A 190 3.08 9.31 16.56
CA ILE A 190 4.35 10.05 16.70
C ILE A 190 4.97 9.87 18.08
N GLU A 191 4.18 9.84 19.15
CA GLU A 191 4.69 9.60 20.51
C GLU A 191 5.33 8.22 20.64
N LYS A 192 4.67 7.19 20.09
CA LYS A 192 5.13 5.81 20.17
C LYS A 192 6.32 5.56 19.24
N HIS A 193 6.17 5.90 17.96
CA HIS A 193 7.04 5.43 16.89
C HIS A 193 7.92 6.52 16.30
N GLY A 194 7.60 7.78 16.55
CA GLY A 194 8.31 8.94 16.01
C GLY A 194 9.76 9.03 16.48
N PRO A 195 10.64 9.57 15.61
CA PRO A 195 11.95 10.11 15.92
C PRO A 195 12.23 10.61 17.34
N ALA A 196 12.96 9.88 18.20
CA ALA A 196 13.41 10.47 19.48
C ALA A 196 14.39 11.64 19.26
N LYS A 197 15.26 11.52 18.24
CA LYS A 197 16.18 12.56 17.79
C LYS A 197 16.14 12.66 16.28
N TYR A 198 15.31 13.54 15.75
CA TYR A 198 15.57 14.09 14.42
C TYR A 198 16.58 15.22 14.56
N GLY A 199 17.67 15.17 13.79
CA GLY A 199 18.34 16.41 13.40
C GLY A 199 17.27 17.26 12.71
N HIS A 200 16.89 18.38 13.32
CA HIS A 200 15.55 18.95 13.23
C HIS A 200 15.27 19.71 11.92
N ASN A 201 15.14 18.96 10.83
CA ASN A 201 14.76 19.43 9.50
C ASN A 201 13.43 18.80 9.09
N GLU A 202 12.60 19.61 8.42
CA GLU A 202 11.29 19.23 7.87
C GLU A 202 11.37 17.95 7.04
N ASP A 203 12.38 17.84 6.16
CA ASP A 203 12.64 16.71 5.28
C ASP A 203 12.68 15.34 5.99
N LYS A 204 13.16 15.29 7.23
CA LYS A 204 13.26 14.01 7.95
C LYS A 204 11.91 13.55 8.51
N TYR A 205 11.09 14.49 8.98
CA TYR A 205 9.71 14.20 9.36
C TYR A 205 8.90 13.83 8.13
N HIS A 206 9.09 14.60 7.05
CA HIS A 206 8.47 14.36 5.76
C HIS A 206 8.67 12.92 5.30
N ASN A 207 9.92 12.48 5.15
CA ASN A 207 10.22 11.13 4.67
C ASN A 207 9.64 10.05 5.59
N TYR A 208 9.66 10.26 6.91
CA TYR A 208 9.11 9.28 7.84
C TYR A 208 7.58 9.18 7.78
N ILE A 209 6.90 10.32 7.75
CA ILE A 209 5.44 10.38 7.64
C ILE A 209 5.00 9.82 6.29
N LEU A 210 5.71 10.16 5.21
CA LEU A 210 5.49 9.62 3.88
C LEU A 210 5.58 8.09 3.87
N CYS A 211 6.66 7.51 4.41
CA CYS A 211 6.82 6.06 4.49
C CYS A 211 5.71 5.40 5.31
N ALA A 212 5.32 5.99 6.45
CA ALA A 212 4.25 5.45 7.29
C ALA A 212 2.88 5.44 6.55
N LEU A 213 2.57 6.52 5.82
CA LEU A 213 1.34 6.63 5.04
C LEU A 213 1.36 5.70 3.82
N GLN A 214 2.48 5.61 3.09
CA GLN A 214 2.65 4.68 1.97
C GLN A 214 2.41 3.24 2.41
N HIS A 215 2.99 2.85 3.55
CA HIS A 215 2.78 1.52 4.12
C HIS A 215 1.31 1.29 4.52
N GLY A 216 0.64 2.28 5.12
CA GLY A 216 -0.76 2.18 5.53
C GLY A 216 -1.77 2.14 4.38
N SER A 217 -1.43 2.71 3.21
CA SER A 217 -2.35 2.92 2.08
C SER A 217 -2.97 1.64 1.46
N SER A 218 -2.35 0.48 1.70
CA SER A 218 -2.83 -0.84 1.24
C SER A 218 -3.12 -0.95 -0.28
N GLY A 219 -2.54 -0.07 -1.10
CA GLY A 219 -2.66 -0.08 -2.57
C GLY A 219 -3.98 0.45 -3.14
N ARG A 220 -4.91 0.95 -2.30
CA ARG A 220 -6.14 1.63 -2.76
C ARG A 220 -5.96 3.14 -2.99
N PHE A 221 -4.86 3.68 -2.49
CA PHE A 221 -4.56 5.10 -2.56
C PHE A 221 -3.15 5.30 -3.11
N THR A 222 -2.96 6.33 -3.92
CA THR A 222 -1.64 6.88 -4.20
C THR A 222 -1.21 7.75 -3.02
N VAL A 223 0.04 7.64 -2.60
CA VAL A 223 0.65 8.53 -1.60
C VAL A 223 1.92 9.10 -2.20
N GLN A 224 1.85 10.38 -2.58
CA GLN A 224 2.88 11.09 -3.31
C GLN A 224 3.47 12.22 -2.48
N SER A 225 4.72 12.56 -2.77
CA SER A 225 5.49 13.59 -2.10
C SER A 225 5.88 14.68 -3.09
N GLU A 226 6.06 15.91 -2.62
CA GLU A 226 6.51 17.05 -3.43
C GLU A 226 5.70 17.25 -4.72
N THR A 227 4.40 16.98 -4.64
CA THR A 227 3.51 16.98 -5.81
C THR A 227 3.18 18.42 -6.19
N GLY A 228 3.34 18.75 -7.47
CA GLY A 228 3.06 20.09 -7.98
C GLY A 228 1.57 20.43 -7.85
N GLY A 229 1.26 21.64 -7.38
CA GLY A 229 -0.12 22.12 -7.32
C GLY A 229 -0.19 23.61 -7.05
N GLY A 230 -1.11 24.29 -7.72
CA GLY A 230 -1.25 25.75 -7.63
C GLY A 230 0.09 26.48 -7.81
N HIS A 231 0.53 27.20 -6.78
CA HIS A 231 1.77 28.02 -6.77
C HIS A 231 2.91 27.41 -5.94
N GLY A 232 2.98 26.09 -5.85
CA GLY A 232 4.03 25.40 -5.10
C GLY A 232 4.00 23.88 -5.25
N ARG A 233 4.63 23.21 -4.27
CA ARG A 233 4.62 21.76 -4.13
C ARG A 233 3.98 21.42 -2.79
N MET A 234 3.07 20.47 -2.81
CA MET A 234 2.47 19.91 -1.61
C MET A 234 3.47 18.93 -1.00
N ASP A 235 3.61 18.95 0.32
CA ASP A 235 4.51 18.02 1.00
C ASP A 235 4.04 16.58 0.75
N ILE A 236 2.80 16.25 1.12
CA ILE A 236 2.21 14.93 0.86
C ILE A 236 0.78 15.07 0.31
N LEU A 237 0.52 14.37 -0.80
CA LEU A 237 -0.79 14.21 -1.41
C LEU A 237 -1.20 12.74 -1.35
N ILE A 238 -2.42 12.48 -0.89
CA ILE A 238 -3.05 11.16 -0.90
C ILE A 238 -4.30 11.24 -1.78
N GLU A 239 -4.43 10.34 -2.75
CA GLU A 239 -5.61 10.27 -3.63
C GLU A 239 -6.08 8.82 -3.75
N GLU A 240 -7.41 8.64 -3.73
CA GLU A 240 -8.01 7.33 -3.97
C GLU A 240 -7.89 6.95 -5.44
N ILE A 241 -7.37 5.75 -5.73
CA ILE A 241 -7.19 5.30 -7.11
C ILE A 241 -8.56 5.07 -7.76
N GLY A 242 -8.93 5.97 -8.69
CA GLY A 242 -10.24 5.95 -9.34
C GLY A 242 -11.41 6.26 -8.40
N GLY A 243 -11.14 6.83 -7.24
CA GLY A 243 -12.14 7.20 -6.24
C GLY A 243 -12.37 8.70 -6.14
N THR A 244 -12.95 9.13 -5.02
CA THR A 244 -13.43 10.51 -4.84
C THR A 244 -12.82 11.21 -3.62
N LYS A 245 -11.88 10.54 -2.94
CA LYS A 245 -11.27 11.01 -1.70
C LYS A 245 -9.85 11.48 -1.94
N ALA A 246 -9.49 12.60 -1.32
CA ALA A 246 -8.12 13.08 -1.25
C ALA A 246 -7.78 13.70 0.11
N ALA A 247 -6.48 13.66 0.45
CA ALA A 247 -5.93 14.36 1.59
C ALA A 247 -4.64 15.10 1.21
N ILE A 248 -4.54 16.38 1.58
CA ILE A 248 -3.33 17.20 1.46
C ILE A 248 -2.76 17.39 2.87
N LEU A 249 -1.51 17.02 3.07
CA LEU A 249 -0.78 17.25 4.31
C LEU A 249 0.36 18.22 4.04
N GLU A 250 0.42 19.28 4.83
CA GLU A 250 1.54 20.24 4.87
C GLU A 250 2.20 20.17 6.25
N LEU A 251 3.51 19.98 6.25
CA LEU A 251 4.33 19.73 7.43
C LEU A 251 5.17 20.94 7.77
N LYS A 252 5.39 21.18 9.06
CA LYS A 252 6.35 22.16 9.58
C LYS A 252 7.14 21.55 10.72
N ALA A 253 8.45 21.78 10.76
CA ALA A 253 9.29 21.37 11.88
C ALA A 253 9.70 22.56 12.75
N TRP A 254 9.72 22.39 14.08
CA TRP A 254 10.36 23.36 14.95
C TRP A 254 11.87 23.43 14.64
N PRO A 255 12.45 24.61 14.39
CA PRO A 255 13.81 24.71 13.87
C PRO A 255 14.87 24.09 14.78
N ALA A 256 15.78 23.31 14.20
CA ALA A 256 16.93 22.71 14.90
C ALA A 256 17.83 23.73 15.58
N THR A 257 17.98 24.88 14.94
CA THR A 257 18.85 25.96 15.37
C THR A 257 18.27 26.77 16.52
N SER A 258 17.00 26.53 16.87
CA SER A 258 16.34 27.23 17.97
C SER A 258 16.94 26.80 19.30
N LYS A 259 17.50 27.75 20.05
CA LYS A 259 17.94 27.54 21.44
C LYS A 259 16.77 27.34 22.42
N ARG A 260 15.52 27.55 21.96
CA ARG A 260 14.31 27.41 22.77
C ARG A 260 13.64 26.07 22.52
N VAL A 261 13.20 25.43 23.59
CA VAL A 261 12.33 24.24 23.51
C VAL A 261 10.97 24.66 22.95
N ALA A 262 10.45 23.91 21.98
CA ALA A 262 9.14 24.15 21.41
C ALA A 262 8.05 24.05 22.48
N THR A 263 7.25 25.11 22.64
CA THR A 263 6.03 25.05 23.44
C THR A 263 4.85 24.54 22.61
N VAL A 264 3.80 24.04 23.27
CA VAL A 264 2.55 23.65 22.61
C VAL A 264 1.99 24.81 21.78
N GLN A 265 2.04 26.04 22.28
CA GLN A 265 1.54 27.21 21.56
C GLN A 265 2.36 27.52 20.30
N ASN A 266 3.68 27.28 20.34
CA ASN A 266 4.51 27.42 19.14
C ASN A 266 4.13 26.41 18.06
N LEU A 267 3.94 25.14 18.44
CA LEU A 267 3.53 24.09 17.50
C LEU A 267 2.13 24.36 16.93
N LYS A 268 1.17 24.79 17.76
CA LYS A 268 -0.16 25.22 17.29
C LYS A 268 -0.06 26.34 16.24
N SER A 269 0.79 27.34 16.47
CA SER A 269 0.99 28.43 15.50
C SER A 269 1.62 27.93 14.19
N LEU A 270 2.60 27.03 14.25
CA LEU A 270 3.19 26.44 13.04
C LEU A 270 2.21 25.57 12.26
N ALA A 271 1.42 24.73 12.95
CA ALA A 271 0.43 23.87 12.33
C ALA A 271 -0.66 24.70 11.63
N LYS A 272 -1.08 25.81 12.25
CA LYS A 272 -2.00 26.77 11.62
C LYS A 272 -1.38 27.41 10.37
N LYS A 273 -0.10 27.81 10.42
CA LYS A 273 0.62 28.35 9.25
C LYS A 273 0.70 27.34 8.10
N ALA A 274 0.93 26.07 8.41
CA ALA A 274 0.94 24.98 7.43
C ALA A 274 -0.43 24.86 6.75
N LEU A 275 -1.53 24.84 7.53
CA LEU A 275 -2.88 24.79 6.96
C LEU A 275 -3.22 26.04 6.12
N GLU A 276 -2.81 27.23 6.56
CA GLU A 276 -2.97 28.47 5.78
C GLU A 276 -2.15 28.46 4.50
N GLN A 277 -1.02 27.75 4.46
CA GLN A 277 -0.19 27.64 3.26
C GLN A 277 -0.91 26.89 2.15
N ILE A 278 -1.63 25.81 2.48
CA ILE A 278 -2.43 25.03 1.51
C ILE A 278 -3.41 25.95 0.75
N GLU A 279 -4.10 26.82 1.49
CA GLU A 279 -5.04 27.80 0.94
C GLU A 279 -4.32 28.88 0.12
N LYS A 280 -3.29 29.52 0.69
CA LYS A 280 -2.53 30.61 0.02
C LYS A 280 -1.88 30.15 -1.29
N LYS A 281 -1.39 28.91 -1.32
CA LYS A 281 -0.73 28.33 -2.49
C LYS A 281 -1.72 27.75 -3.50
N LYS A 282 -3.01 27.69 -3.17
CA LYS A 282 -4.08 27.16 -4.04
C LYS A 282 -3.81 25.73 -4.50
N TYR A 283 -3.35 24.87 -3.60
CA TYR A 283 -2.99 23.49 -3.92
C TYR A 283 -4.15 22.68 -4.51
N ARG A 284 -5.38 23.00 -4.11
CA ARG A 284 -6.63 22.41 -4.62
C ARG A 284 -6.76 22.39 -6.15
N VAL A 285 -6.12 23.33 -6.86
CA VAL A 285 -6.17 23.41 -8.34
C VAL A 285 -5.48 22.20 -8.99
N GLY A 286 -4.56 21.54 -8.29
CA GLY A 286 -3.84 20.37 -8.79
C GLY A 286 -4.54 19.04 -8.56
N LEU A 287 -5.73 19.04 -7.95
CA LEU A 287 -6.48 17.82 -7.62
C LEU A 287 -7.33 17.34 -8.81
N ASP A 288 -7.45 16.02 -8.96
CA ASP A 288 -8.26 15.38 -10.00
C ASP A 288 -9.77 15.72 -9.90
N GLU A 289 -10.44 15.80 -11.04
CA GLU A 289 -11.88 16.14 -11.15
C GLU A 289 -12.86 15.19 -10.44
N PRO A 290 -12.59 13.89 -10.19
CA PRO A 290 -13.51 13.04 -9.44
C PRO A 290 -13.50 13.31 -7.93
N ILE A 291 -12.56 14.10 -7.40
CA ILE A 291 -12.46 14.32 -5.96
C ILE A 291 -13.63 15.17 -5.46
N VAL A 292 -14.39 14.62 -4.52
CA VAL A 292 -15.55 15.27 -3.86
C VAL A 292 -15.36 15.40 -2.35
N GLU A 293 -14.50 14.57 -1.75
CA GLU A 293 -14.16 14.60 -0.34
C GLU A 293 -12.69 15.00 -0.18
N LEU A 294 -12.44 16.21 0.32
CA LEU A 294 -11.10 16.73 0.55
C LEU A 294 -10.83 16.94 2.04
N ARG A 295 -9.68 16.45 2.49
CA ARG A 295 -9.14 16.69 3.82
C ARG A 295 -7.83 17.46 3.72
N GLU A 296 -7.70 18.51 4.51
CA GLU A 296 -6.47 19.30 4.57
C GLU A 296 -5.91 19.25 5.98
N TYR A 297 -4.61 19.01 6.11
CA TYR A 297 -3.92 18.90 7.40
C TYR A 297 -2.69 19.79 7.42
N GLY A 298 -2.64 20.73 8.35
CA GLY A 298 -1.42 21.45 8.71
C GLY A 298 -0.83 20.83 9.98
N ILE A 299 0.38 20.28 9.90
CA ILE A 299 1.00 19.50 10.96
C ILE A 299 2.31 20.17 11.37
N ALA A 300 2.51 20.40 12.66
CA ALA A 300 3.78 20.88 13.20
C ALA A 300 4.41 19.87 14.15
N LEU A 301 5.72 19.61 14.00
CA LEU A 301 6.44 18.58 14.76
C LEU A 301 7.66 19.13 15.51
N SER A 302 7.95 18.55 16.67
CA SER A 302 9.18 18.76 17.45
C SER A 302 9.48 17.55 18.33
N GLY A 303 10.46 16.75 17.92
CA GLY A 303 10.74 15.44 18.50
C GLY A 303 9.51 14.54 18.38
N LYS A 304 9.10 13.96 19.50
CA LYS A 304 7.89 13.13 19.62
C LYS A 304 6.60 13.93 19.89
N LYS A 305 6.63 15.25 19.72
CA LYS A 305 5.46 16.12 19.95
C LYS A 305 4.96 16.67 18.62
N CYS A 306 3.65 16.76 18.46
CA CYS A 306 3.04 17.42 17.31
C CYS A 306 1.73 18.14 17.64
N GLU A 307 1.38 19.10 16.81
CA GLU A 307 0.07 19.76 16.79
C GLU A 307 -0.48 19.79 15.37
N ILE A 308 -1.80 19.71 15.24
CA ILE A 308 -2.49 19.52 13.96
C ILE A 308 -3.66 20.48 13.89
N TYR A 309 -3.78 21.17 12.76
CA TYR A 309 -4.98 21.86 12.33
C TYR A 309 -5.52 21.19 11.08
N ASN A 310 -6.84 21.18 10.91
CA ASN A 310 -7.47 20.48 9.81
C ASN A 310 -8.65 21.28 9.22
N LYS A 311 -8.96 20.97 7.96
CA LYS A 311 -10.23 21.34 7.31
C LYS A 311 -10.77 20.10 6.60
N TYR A 312 -12.10 20.01 6.53
CA TYR A 312 -12.81 18.96 5.83
C TYR A 312 -13.84 19.59 4.90
N PHE A 313 -13.92 19.07 3.69
CA PHE A 313 -14.85 19.50 2.67
C PHE A 313 -15.57 18.27 2.12
N ALA A 314 -16.88 18.18 2.36
CA ALA A 314 -17.79 17.24 1.70
C ALA A 314 -18.56 17.99 0.62
N GLU A 315 -18.82 17.34 -0.52
CA GLU A 315 -19.73 17.71 -1.62
C GLU A 315 -19.81 19.23 -1.98
N GLU A 316 -19.33 19.54 -3.19
CA GLU A 316 -19.50 20.78 -3.97
C GLU A 316 -18.91 22.13 -3.47
N LYS A 317 -18.21 22.22 -2.33
CA LYS A 317 -17.80 23.56 -1.81
C LYS A 317 -16.30 23.85 -1.59
N TRP A 318 -15.37 23.14 -2.24
CA TRP A 318 -13.94 23.45 -2.06
C TRP A 318 -13.18 23.92 -3.30
N ARG A 319 -13.72 23.73 -4.51
CA ARG A 319 -13.10 24.19 -5.76
C ARG A 319 -13.06 25.71 -5.86
#